data_AF-A0AB34D7P0-F1
#
_entry.id   AF-A0AB34D7P0-F1
#
_cell.length_a   1.000
_cell.length_b   1.000
_cell.length_c   1.000
_cell.angle_alpha   90.00
_cell.angle_beta   90.00
_cell.angle_gamma   90.00
#
_symmetry.space_group_name_H-M   'P 1'
#
loop_
_entity.id
_entity.type
_entity.pdbx_description
1 polymer ?
#
loop_
_entity_poly.entity_id
_entity_poly.type
_entity_poly.pdbx_seq_one_letter_code
_entity_poly.pdbx_strand_id
1 'polypeptide(L)'
;TPKNGEESMSFYKVGIKEISAATKLKAIKDSIADLHEDFRANARVLMTYKDYSDIIELLANGNATLYSAQPEQVLGKPVVFCDNATDPIVGDFRYSHFNYDLNMLYDRDKDVDSGVELFVLTAWLDHKIKLKSAFRIAKVVAQP
;
A
#
# COMPACT_ATOMS: atom_id res chain seq x y z
N THR A 1 -6.07 4.67 11.24
CA THR A 1 -5.30 5.89 11.58
C THR A 1 -4.24 5.53 12.59
N PRO A 2 -2.99 6.02 12.47
CA PRO A 2 -1.92 5.68 13.43
C PRO A 2 -2.28 6.14 14.84
N LYS A 3 -1.77 5.40 15.84
CA LYS A 3 -1.85 5.79 17.24
C LYS A 3 -1.02 7.06 17.48
N ASN A 4 -1.42 7.88 18.44
CA ASN A 4 -0.70 9.11 18.77
C ASN A 4 0.75 8.80 19.18
N GLY A 5 1.72 9.45 18.54
CA GLY A 5 3.16 9.20 18.72
C GLY A 5 3.76 8.18 17.73
N GLU A 6 2.93 7.49 16.95
CA GLU A 6 3.33 6.47 15.96
C GLU A 6 3.15 6.95 14.51
N GLU A 7 2.91 8.25 14.30
CA GLU A 7 2.63 8.83 12.99
C GLU A 7 3.78 8.64 12.01
N SER A 8 5.02 8.58 12.52
CA SER A 8 6.21 8.43 11.70
C SER A 8 6.33 7.05 11.03
N MET A 9 5.52 6.09 11.47
CA MET A 9 5.41 4.73 10.92
C MET A 9 4.32 4.62 9.85
N SER A 10 3.58 5.70 9.58
CA SER A 10 2.50 5.68 8.58
C SER A 10 2.89 6.44 7.33
N PHE A 11 2.74 5.82 6.16
CA PHE A 11 2.92 6.50 4.87
C PHE A 11 2.09 7.80 4.77
N TYR A 12 0.88 7.81 5.32
CA TYR A 12 -0.05 8.93 5.19
C TYR A 12 0.21 10.11 6.14
N LYS A 13 1.09 9.94 7.15
CA LYS A 13 1.37 11.00 8.16
C LYS A 13 2.83 11.45 8.20
N VAL A 14 3.68 10.85 7.36
CA VAL A 14 5.11 11.19 7.29
C VAL A 14 5.40 12.38 6.36
N GLY A 15 4.39 12.93 5.68
CA GLY A 15 4.55 14.06 4.76
C GLY A 15 5.15 13.65 3.40
N ILE A 16 4.70 12.51 2.88
CA ILE A 16 4.97 12.09 1.50
C ILE A 16 4.18 13.01 0.56
N LYS A 17 4.77 13.35 -0.59
CA LYS A 17 4.13 14.21 -1.59
C LYS A 17 2.87 13.53 -2.14
N GLU A 18 1.75 14.23 -2.06
CA GLU A 18 0.47 13.79 -2.61
C GLU A 18 0.30 14.32 -4.02
N ILE A 19 -0.21 13.48 -4.93
CA ILE A 19 -0.48 13.83 -6.32
C ILE A 19 -1.95 13.60 -6.58
N SER A 20 -2.64 14.69 -6.86
CA SER A 20 -4.07 14.72 -7.05
C SER A 20 -4.43 14.70 -8.53
N ALA A 21 -5.36 13.84 -8.92
CA ALA A 21 -5.94 13.85 -10.26
C ALA A 21 -7.44 13.54 -10.24
N ALA A 22 -8.09 13.65 -11.40
CA ALA A 22 -9.53 13.41 -11.55
C ALA A 22 -9.93 11.93 -11.35
N THR A 23 -9.03 10.98 -11.64
CA THR A 23 -9.27 9.54 -11.46
C THR A 23 -8.08 8.88 -10.77
N LYS A 24 -8.32 7.79 -10.03
CA LYS A 24 -7.25 7.01 -9.36
C LYS A 24 -6.19 6.57 -10.35
N LEU A 25 -6.61 6.10 -11.52
CA LEU A 25 -5.70 5.70 -12.59
C LEU A 25 -4.77 6.83 -13.03
N LYS A 26 -5.31 8.04 -13.24
CA LYS A 26 -4.49 9.19 -13.64
C LYS A 26 -3.55 9.61 -12.52
N ALA A 27 -4.04 9.65 -11.28
CA ALA A 27 -3.21 9.99 -10.12
C ALA A 27 -2.04 9.01 -9.95
N ILE A 28 -2.24 7.71 -10.21
CA ILE A 28 -1.18 6.70 -10.19
C ILE A 28 -0.17 6.94 -11.30
N LYS A 29 -0.62 7.18 -12.54
CA LYS A 29 0.30 7.47 -13.67
C LYS A 29 1.13 8.72 -13.43
N ASP A 30 0.49 9.80 -12.98
CA ASP A 30 1.17 11.06 -12.64
C ASP A 30 2.14 10.85 -11.47
N SER A 31 1.80 9.98 -10.50
CA SER A 31 2.70 9.58 -9.41
C SER A 31 3.93 8.83 -9.89
N ILE A 32 3.77 7.91 -10.86
CA ILE A 32 4.90 7.20 -11.47
C ILE A 32 5.80 8.18 -12.23
N ALA A 33 5.21 9.15 -12.94
CA ALA A 33 5.93 10.15 -13.73
C ALA A 33 6.66 11.21 -12.86
N ASP A 34 6.17 11.52 -11.68
CA ASP A 34 6.81 12.47 -10.74
C ASP A 34 7.96 11.84 -9.93
N LEU A 35 8.06 10.51 -9.89
CA LEU A 35 9.19 9.82 -9.27
C LEU A 35 10.48 9.99 -10.09
N HIS A 36 11.60 10.18 -9.40
CA HIS A 36 12.94 10.18 -10.00
C HIS A 36 13.23 8.82 -10.67
N GLU A 37 14.03 8.82 -11.73
CA GLU A 37 14.32 7.64 -12.55
C GLU A 37 14.80 6.43 -11.72
N ASP A 38 15.72 6.66 -10.78
CA ASP A 38 16.25 5.62 -9.89
C ASP A 38 15.18 4.91 -9.04
N PHE A 39 14.19 5.66 -8.56
CA PHE A 39 13.08 5.11 -7.77
C PHE A 39 12.00 4.53 -8.68
N ARG A 40 11.77 5.15 -9.84
CA ARG A 40 10.76 4.72 -10.82
C ARG A 40 11.04 3.32 -11.34
N ALA A 41 12.31 2.96 -11.56
CA ALA A 41 12.69 1.65 -12.06
C ALA A 41 12.13 0.50 -11.17
N ASN A 42 12.23 0.66 -9.85
CA ASN A 42 11.82 -0.34 -8.85
C ASN A 42 10.49 -0.03 -8.16
N ALA A 43 9.78 1.01 -8.64
CA ALA A 43 8.52 1.44 -8.03
C ALA A 43 7.46 0.34 -8.12
N ARG A 44 6.70 0.18 -7.04
CA ARG A 44 5.50 -0.65 -6.97
C ARG A 44 4.31 0.21 -6.57
N VAL A 45 3.12 -0.26 -6.89
CA VAL A 45 1.86 0.39 -6.50
C VAL A 45 1.19 -0.44 -5.43
N LEU A 46 0.92 0.16 -4.27
CA LEU A 46 0.13 -0.44 -3.20
C LEU A 46 -1.26 0.17 -3.20
N MET A 47 -2.30 -0.64 -3.33
CA MET A 47 -3.70 -0.17 -3.35
C MET A 47 -4.66 -1.23 -2.82
N THR A 48 -5.93 -0.89 -2.64
CA THR A 48 -6.97 -1.88 -2.32
C THR A 48 -7.37 -2.65 -3.58
N TYR A 49 -7.86 -3.88 -3.41
CA TYR A 49 -8.40 -4.64 -4.55
C TYR A 49 -9.65 -3.97 -5.14
N LYS A 50 -10.44 -3.30 -4.28
CA LYS A 50 -11.60 -2.50 -4.69
C LYS A 50 -11.21 -1.40 -5.68
N ASP A 51 -10.18 -0.62 -5.36
CA ASP A 51 -9.71 0.47 -6.22
C ASP A 51 -9.26 -0.04 -7.59
N TYR A 52 -8.61 -1.20 -7.63
CA TYR A 52 -8.22 -1.82 -8.88
C TYR A 52 -9.42 -2.31 -9.69
N SER A 53 -10.42 -2.88 -9.02
CA SER A 53 -11.65 -3.35 -9.67
C SER A 53 -12.42 -2.19 -10.28
N ASP A 54 -12.54 -1.06 -9.55
CA ASP A 54 -13.16 0.18 -10.03
C ASP A 54 -12.39 0.75 -11.25
N ILE A 55 -11.05 0.65 -11.26
CA ILE A 55 -10.21 1.04 -12.40
C ILE A 55 -10.46 0.14 -13.61
N ILE A 56 -10.54 -1.19 -13.42
CA ILE A 56 -10.86 -2.12 -14.52
C ILE A 56 -12.25 -1.81 -15.07
N GLU A 57 -13.26 -1.65 -14.22
CA GLU A 57 -14.62 -1.40 -14.65
C GLU A 57 -14.71 -0.15 -15.54
N LEU A 58 -14.04 0.93 -15.12
CA LEU A 58 -13.96 2.17 -15.88
C LEU A 58 -13.20 2.00 -17.22
N LEU A 59 -12.12 1.23 -17.25
CA LEU A 59 -11.32 0.98 -18.46
C LEU A 59 -11.96 -0.02 -19.42
N ALA A 60 -12.66 -1.01 -18.89
CA ALA A 60 -13.37 -2.04 -19.65
C ALA A 60 -14.40 -1.40 -20.56
N ASN A 61 -15.15 -0.40 -20.09
CA ASN A 61 -16.19 0.30 -20.86
C ASN A 61 -17.10 -0.68 -21.65
N GLY A 62 -17.45 -1.82 -21.01
CA GLY A 62 -18.22 -2.91 -21.62
C GLY A 62 -17.42 -4.03 -22.31
N ASN A 63 -16.09 -4.00 -22.33
CA ASN A 63 -15.23 -5.01 -22.94
C ASN A 63 -14.62 -5.96 -21.88
N ALA A 64 -14.85 -7.28 -22.04
CA ALA A 64 -14.47 -8.30 -21.06
C ALA A 64 -12.96 -8.62 -20.99
N THR A 65 -12.17 -8.19 -21.98
CA THR A 65 -10.74 -8.57 -22.09
C THR A 65 -9.84 -8.01 -20.98
N LEU A 66 -10.24 -6.90 -20.34
CA LEU A 66 -9.42 -6.28 -19.29
C LEU A 66 -9.57 -6.96 -17.92
N TYR A 67 -10.58 -7.82 -17.72
CA TYR A 67 -10.76 -8.57 -16.47
C TYR A 67 -9.80 -9.74 -16.32
N SER A 68 -9.26 -10.26 -17.43
CA SER A 68 -8.26 -11.34 -17.41
C SER A 68 -6.82 -10.84 -17.47
N ALA A 69 -6.61 -9.53 -17.62
CA ALA A 69 -5.29 -8.92 -17.68
C ALA A 69 -4.63 -8.89 -16.29
N GLN A 70 -3.32 -9.08 -16.27
CA GLN A 70 -2.55 -8.94 -15.04
C GLN A 70 -2.51 -7.45 -14.60
N PRO A 71 -2.65 -7.13 -13.31
CA PRO A 71 -2.60 -5.75 -12.81
C PRO A 71 -1.38 -4.96 -13.28
N GLU A 72 -0.25 -5.63 -13.41
CA GLU A 72 1.01 -5.06 -13.89
C GLU A 72 0.94 -4.61 -15.35
N GLN A 73 0.16 -5.32 -16.17
CA GLN A 73 -0.05 -4.96 -17.58
C GLN A 73 -0.97 -3.74 -17.71
N VAL A 74 -1.90 -3.55 -16.78
CA VAL A 74 -2.84 -2.41 -16.79
C VAL A 74 -2.17 -1.14 -16.26
N LEU A 75 -1.41 -1.26 -15.16
CA LEU A 75 -0.82 -0.10 -14.45
C LEU A 75 0.64 0.17 -14.81
N GLY A 76 1.32 -0.76 -15.48
CA GLY A 76 2.71 -0.63 -15.93
C GLY A 76 3.77 -0.81 -14.83
N LYS A 77 3.35 -1.15 -13.61
CA LYS A 77 4.23 -1.43 -12.45
C LYS A 77 3.66 -2.58 -11.61
N PRO A 78 4.51 -3.33 -10.88
CA PRO A 78 4.05 -4.34 -9.92
C PRO A 78 3.03 -3.79 -8.93
N VAL A 79 1.96 -4.53 -8.68
CA VAL A 79 0.87 -4.11 -7.79
C VAL A 79 0.83 -5.00 -6.56
N VAL A 80 0.70 -4.39 -5.39
CA VAL A 80 0.52 -5.09 -4.11
C VAL A 80 -0.83 -4.69 -3.54
N PHE A 81 -1.70 -5.67 -3.31
CA PHE A 81 -3.01 -5.42 -2.75
C PHE A 81 -2.96 -5.40 -1.23
N CYS A 82 -3.56 -4.37 -0.63
CA CYS A 82 -3.76 -4.24 0.80
C CYS A 82 -5.12 -3.58 1.04
N ASP A 83 -6.07 -4.32 1.60
CA ASP A 83 -7.44 -3.82 1.81
C ASP A 83 -7.51 -2.70 2.86
N ASN A 84 -6.49 -2.57 3.70
CA ASN A 84 -6.36 -1.48 4.67
C ASN A 84 -5.76 -0.20 4.08
N ALA A 85 -5.40 -0.17 2.79
CA ALA A 85 -4.92 1.03 2.13
C ALA A 85 -6.05 2.06 2.00
N THR A 86 -5.76 3.33 2.28
CA THR A 86 -6.74 4.42 2.14
C THR A 86 -6.63 5.08 0.78
N ASP A 87 -5.41 5.43 0.38
CA ASP A 87 -5.10 6.00 -0.92
C ASP A 87 -3.96 5.17 -1.55
N PRO A 88 -3.94 4.97 -2.88
CA PRO A 88 -2.85 4.23 -3.51
C PRO A 88 -1.49 4.88 -3.27
N ILE A 89 -0.50 4.08 -2.86
CA ILE A 89 0.88 4.51 -2.63
C ILE A 89 1.74 4.00 -3.77
N VAL A 90 2.50 4.89 -4.40
CA VAL A 90 3.42 4.57 -5.50
C VAL A 90 4.84 4.87 -5.06
N GLY A 91 5.75 3.90 -5.13
CA GLY A 91 7.15 4.16 -4.78
C GLY A 91 8.02 2.93 -4.65
N ASP A 92 9.27 3.17 -4.28
CA ASP A 92 10.24 2.09 -4.03
C ASP A 92 10.21 1.66 -2.56
N PHE A 93 9.57 0.53 -2.31
CA PHE A 93 9.40 -0.02 -0.96
C PHE A 93 10.70 -0.48 -0.29
N ARG A 94 11.84 -0.51 -0.99
CA ARG A 94 13.15 -0.72 -0.33
C ARG A 94 13.49 0.41 0.65
N TYR A 95 12.93 1.60 0.46
CA TYR A 95 13.07 2.74 1.37
C TYR A 95 12.04 2.73 2.52
N SER A 96 11.19 1.70 2.57
CA SER A 96 10.25 1.42 3.64
C SER A 96 10.81 0.24 4.45
N HIS A 97 11.55 0.54 5.50
CA HIS A 97 12.35 -0.44 6.24
C HIS A 97 11.73 -0.75 7.60
N PHE A 98 11.74 -2.02 7.98
CA PHE A 98 11.46 -2.43 9.36
C PHE A 98 12.78 -2.53 10.11
N ASN A 99 12.87 -1.87 11.27
CA ASN A 99 14.12 -1.73 12.00
C ASN A 99 14.54 -2.99 12.78
N TYR A 100 13.60 -3.86 13.10
CA TYR A 100 13.84 -5.08 13.87
C TYR A 100 13.61 -6.32 13.01
N ASP A 101 14.42 -7.35 13.26
CA ASP A 101 14.10 -8.69 12.78
C ASP A 101 12.87 -9.20 13.54
N LEU A 102 11.97 -9.87 12.84
CA LEU A 102 10.67 -10.28 13.34
C LEU A 102 10.81 -11.51 14.24
N ASN A 103 11.45 -11.34 15.39
CA ASN A 103 11.43 -12.33 16.45
C ASN A 103 10.05 -12.31 17.10
N MET A 104 9.21 -13.24 16.65
CA MET A 104 7.88 -13.47 17.21
C MET A 104 8.00 -14.41 18.42
N LEU A 105 7.33 -14.06 19.51
CA LEU A 105 7.11 -14.98 20.63
C LEU A 105 5.84 -15.79 20.36
N TYR A 106 5.96 -17.10 20.56
CA TYR A 106 4.89 -18.08 20.41
C TYR A 106 4.63 -18.71 21.76
N ASP A 107 3.53 -18.32 22.39
CA ASP A 107 3.07 -18.92 23.62
C ASP A 107 1.79 -19.71 23.35
N ARG A 108 1.71 -20.94 23.89
CA ARG A 108 0.51 -21.77 23.81
C ARG A 108 0.24 -22.35 25.19
N ASP A 109 -1.00 -22.28 25.61
CA ASP A 109 -1.46 -22.88 26.85
C ASP A 109 -2.81 -23.57 26.64
N LYS A 110 -3.10 -24.58 27.45
CA LYS A 110 -4.40 -25.23 27.47
C LYS A 110 -5.11 -24.84 28.74
N ASP A 111 -6.22 -24.13 28.59
CA ASP A 111 -7.10 -23.84 29.72
C ASP A 111 -7.70 -25.16 30.24
N VAL A 112 -7.36 -25.50 31.48
CA VAL A 112 -7.76 -26.77 32.12
C VAL A 112 -9.25 -26.79 32.47
N ASP A 113 -9.84 -25.62 32.73
CA ASP A 113 -11.25 -25.52 33.14
C ASP A 113 -12.19 -25.50 31.93
N SER A 114 -11.80 -24.80 30.85
CA SER A 114 -12.61 -24.72 29.62
C SER A 114 -12.25 -25.75 28.55
N GLY A 115 -11.07 -26.35 28.63
CA GLY A 115 -10.55 -27.31 27.64
C GLY A 115 -10.07 -26.68 26.33
N VAL A 116 -10.10 -25.35 26.21
CA VAL A 116 -9.70 -24.59 25.01
C VAL A 116 -8.19 -24.38 24.98
N GLU A 117 -7.58 -24.54 23.80
CA GLU A 117 -6.19 -24.13 23.58
C GLU A 117 -6.11 -22.63 23.25
N LEU A 118 -5.36 -21.90 24.06
CA LEU A 118 -5.04 -20.50 23.86
C LEU A 118 -3.68 -20.40 23.20
N PHE A 119 -3.55 -19.57 22.17
CA PHE A 119 -2.26 -19.21 21.61
C PHE A 119 -2.12 -17.69 21.59
N VAL A 120 -0.93 -17.21 21.92
CA VAL A 120 -0.57 -15.80 21.91
C VAL A 120 0.64 -15.64 21.02
N LEU A 121 0.52 -14.72 20.06
CA LEU A 121 1.60 -14.30 19.19
C LEU A 121 1.97 -12.88 19.56
N THR A 122 3.18 -12.68 20.06
CA THR A 122 3.69 -11.34 20.37
C THR A 122 4.79 -10.99 19.39
N ALA A 123 4.60 -9.90 18.64
CA ALA A 123 5.61 -9.36 17.74
C ALA A 123 5.71 -7.85 17.94
N TRP A 124 6.93 -7.34 17.88
CA TRP A 124 7.21 -5.90 17.89
C TRP A 124 7.63 -5.47 16.50
N LEU A 125 7.00 -4.41 16.00
CA LEU A 125 7.24 -3.86 14.68
C LEU A 125 7.57 -2.38 14.83
N ASP A 126 8.64 -1.94 14.17
CA ASP A 126 8.95 -0.51 14.01
C ASP A 126 9.24 -0.26 12.53
N HIS A 127 8.39 0.56 11.91
CA HIS A 127 8.47 0.87 10.49
C HIS A 127 9.03 2.27 10.29
N LYS A 128 10.12 2.37 9.52
CA LYS A 128 10.75 3.64 9.17
C LYS A 128 10.81 3.87 7.68
N ILE A 129 10.28 5.02 7.27
CA ILE A 129 10.41 5.54 5.91
C ILE A 129 11.73 6.31 5.83
N LYS A 130 12.75 5.68 5.24
CA LYS A 130 14.12 6.24 5.15
C LYS A 130 14.17 7.45 4.20
N LEU A 131 13.45 7.38 3.09
CA LEU A 131 13.43 8.44 2.08
C LEU A 131 12.01 8.71 1.59
N LYS A 132 11.45 9.84 2.02
CA LYS A 132 10.08 10.24 1.66
C LYS A 132 9.91 10.55 0.18
N SER A 133 10.96 11.04 -0.48
CA SER A 133 10.95 11.38 -1.90
C SER A 133 10.88 10.17 -2.83
N ALA A 134 11.13 8.95 -2.31
CA ALA A 134 10.96 7.70 -3.05
C ALA A 134 9.49 7.25 -3.16
N PHE A 135 8.55 7.97 -2.55
CA PHE A 135 7.13 7.63 -2.51
C PHE A 135 6.24 8.79 -2.95
N ARG A 136 5.05 8.46 -3.43
CA ARG A 136 3.94 9.36 -3.73
C ARG A 136 2.63 8.74 -3.26
N ILE A 137 1.71 9.59 -2.85
CA ILE A 137 0.34 9.17 -2.52
C ILE A 137 -0.57 9.69 -3.64
N ALA A 138 -1.25 8.79 -4.34
CA ALA A 138 -2.16 9.13 -5.42
C ALA A 138 -3.54 9.42 -4.83
N LYS A 139 -4.00 10.68 -4.93
CA LYS A 139 -5.32 11.11 -4.45
C LYS A 139 -6.25 11.46 -5.60
N VAL A 140 -7.54 11.25 -5.36
CA VAL A 140 -8.58 11.77 -6.24
C VAL A 140 -9.07 13.09 -5.67
N VAL A 141 -9.12 14.10 -6.52
CA VAL A 141 -9.80 15.36 -6.22
C VAL A 141 -10.92 15.50 -7.24
N ALA A 142 -12.15 15.63 -6.75
CA ALA A 142 -13.29 15.94 -7.60
C ALA A 142 -13.00 17.25 -8.34
N GLN A 143 -13.10 17.23 -9.67
CA GLN A 143 -13.10 18.47 -10.44
C GLN A 143 -14.36 19.26 -10.04
N PRO A 144 -14.26 20.58 -9.80
CA PRO A 144 -15.42 21.43 -9.55
C PRO A 144 -16.38 21.47 -10.74
#